data_AF-A0A239RCH0-F1
#
_entry.id   AF-A0A239RCH0-F1
#
_cell.length_a   1.000
_cell.length_b   1.000
_cell.length_c   1.000
_cell.angle_alpha   90.00
_cell.angle_beta   90.00
_cell.angle_gamma   90.00
#
_symmetry.space_group_name_H-M   'P 1'
#
loop_
_entity.id
_entity.type
_entity.pdbx_description
1 polymer ?
#
loop_
_entity_poly.entity_id
_entity_poly.type
_entity_poly.pdbx_seq_one_letter_code
_entity_poly.pdbx_strand_id
1 'polypeptide(L)'
;MTEEQILCSASKYTEKFYLNPRFANLPQKIKDELKVALVIFTEEIGGIITLYYDDEGGLSIATDFHEDDFLYDEIGSGLKVNQMRNEKRELFEQLEEYYELLIMMAR
;
A
#
# COMPACT_ATOMS: atom_id res chain seq x y z
N MET A 1 3.32 -7.50 -10.76
CA MET A 1 3.27 -7.59 -9.30
C MET A 1 3.18 -9.05 -8.90
N THR A 2 4.22 -9.58 -8.26
CA THR A 2 4.21 -10.88 -7.59
C THR A 2 3.83 -10.73 -6.12
N GLU A 3 3.58 -11.84 -5.44
CA GLU A 3 3.24 -11.81 -4.00
C GLU A 3 4.38 -11.23 -3.16
N GLU A 4 5.63 -11.51 -3.53
CA GLU A 4 6.83 -11.05 -2.83
C GLU A 4 7.07 -9.54 -2.93
N GLN A 5 6.46 -8.90 -3.94
CA GLN A 5 6.50 -7.46 -4.17
C GLN A 5 5.48 -6.72 -3.30
N ILE A 6 4.40 -7.38 -2.86
CA ILE A 6 3.33 -6.73 -2.08
C ILE A 6 3.83 -6.45 -0.65
N LEU A 7 3.76 -5.19 -0.22
CA LEU A 7 3.98 -4.80 1.17
C LEU A 7 2.69 -5.02 1.98
N CYS A 8 1.61 -4.34 1.59
CA CYS A 8 0.31 -4.44 2.24
C CYS A 8 -0.82 -4.03 1.30
N SER A 9 -2.05 -4.43 1.65
CA SER A 9 -3.25 -4.11 0.88
C SER A 9 -4.45 -3.94 1.81
N ALA A 10 -5.44 -3.14 1.40
CA ALA A 10 -6.76 -3.08 2.02
C ALA A 10 -7.85 -3.15 0.95
N SER A 11 -9.01 -3.69 1.33
CA SER A 11 -10.15 -3.86 0.42
C SER A 11 -11.44 -3.43 1.11
N LYS A 12 -12.20 -2.55 0.45
CA LYS A 12 -13.54 -2.16 0.88
C LYS A 12 -14.52 -3.33 0.83
N TYR A 13 -14.37 -4.23 -0.15
CA TYR A 13 -15.28 -5.35 -0.37
C TYR A 13 -15.17 -6.45 0.68
N THR A 14 -13.94 -6.69 1.18
CA THR A 14 -13.70 -7.73 2.19
C THR A 14 -13.57 -7.19 3.61
N GLU A 15 -13.48 -5.87 3.76
CA GLU A 15 -13.21 -5.18 5.03
C GLU A 15 -11.94 -5.69 5.73
N LYS A 16 -10.94 -6.12 4.93
CA LYS A 16 -9.69 -6.69 5.42
C LYS A 16 -8.51 -5.84 5.04
N PHE A 17 -7.56 -5.80 5.98
CA PHE A 17 -6.19 -5.33 5.76
C PHE A 17 -5.25 -6.55 5.76
N TYR A 18 -4.37 -6.60 4.76
CA TYR A 18 -3.33 -7.59 4.61
C TYR A 18 -1.96 -6.93 4.74
N LEU A 19 -1.08 -7.50 5.57
CA LEU A 19 0.35 -7.20 5.60
C LEU A 19 1.09 -8.47 5.18
N ASN A 20 2.00 -8.36 4.21
CA ASN A 20 2.77 -9.49 3.77
C ASN A 20 3.70 -9.99 4.91
N PRO A 21 3.68 -11.30 5.25
CA PRO A 21 4.50 -11.88 6.31
C PRO A 21 6.01 -11.60 6.19
N ARG A 22 6.51 -11.38 4.97
CA ARG A 22 7.91 -10.98 4.72
C ARG A 22 8.29 -9.70 5.47
N PHE A 23 7.32 -8.82 5.73
CA PHE A 23 7.48 -7.54 6.42
C PHE A 23 7.02 -7.60 7.88
N ALA A 24 6.90 -8.80 8.46
CA ALA A 24 6.50 -8.99 9.85
C ALA A 24 7.48 -8.38 10.87
N ASN A 25 8.71 -8.06 10.46
CA ASN A 25 9.70 -7.41 11.31
C ASN A 25 9.62 -5.87 11.31
N LEU A 26 8.73 -5.25 10.52
CA LEU A 26 8.52 -3.81 10.58
C LEU A 26 8.08 -3.37 11.99
N PRO A 27 8.52 -2.20 12.48
CA PRO A 27 8.07 -1.66 13.76
C PRO A 27 6.54 -1.57 13.80
N GLN A 28 5.93 -1.85 14.96
CA GLN A 28 4.47 -1.88 15.09
C GLN A 28 3.83 -0.54 14.68
N LYS A 29 4.46 0.58 15.05
CA LYS A 29 4.01 1.93 14.65
C LYS A 29 3.88 2.09 13.13
N ILE A 30 4.83 1.55 12.37
CA ILE A 30 4.82 1.61 10.90
C ILE A 30 3.69 0.75 10.33
N LYS A 31 3.50 -0.46 10.86
CA LYS A 31 2.40 -1.34 10.46
C LYS A 31 1.04 -0.69 10.74
N ASP A 32 0.88 -0.06 11.89
CA ASP A 32 -0.34 0.63 12.29
C ASP A 32 -0.60 1.84 11.38
N GLU A 33 0.44 2.64 11.08
CA GLU A 33 0.31 3.77 10.18
C GLU A 33 -0.10 3.35 8.76
N LEU A 34 0.52 2.29 8.21
CA LEU A 34 0.15 1.72 6.91
C LEU A 34 -1.29 1.22 6.91
N LYS A 35 -1.69 0.50 7.96
CA LYS A 35 -3.06 -0.01 8.10
C LYS A 35 -4.07 1.12 8.14
N VAL A 36 -3.85 2.13 8.98
CA VAL A 36 -4.74 3.29 9.09
C VAL A 36 -4.85 3.99 7.74
N ALA A 37 -3.73 4.21 7.04
CA ALA A 37 -3.72 4.90 5.75
C ALA A 37 -4.55 4.17 4.68
N LEU A 38 -4.34 2.86 4.53
CA LEU A 38 -5.04 2.08 3.50
C LEU A 38 -6.51 1.87 3.85
N VAL A 39 -6.86 1.70 5.13
CA VAL A 39 -8.25 1.60 5.56
C VAL A 39 -8.98 2.92 5.32
N ILE A 40 -8.39 4.07 5.70
CA ILE A 40 -8.99 5.39 5.44
C ILE A 40 -9.19 5.59 3.93
N PHE A 41 -8.22 5.20 3.11
CA PHE A 41 -8.37 5.25 1.66
C PHE A 41 -9.60 4.45 1.20
N THR A 42 -9.75 3.20 1.62
CA THR A 42 -10.91 2.37 1.23
C THR A 42 -12.24 2.88 1.77
N GLU A 43 -12.25 3.58 2.90
CA GLU A 43 -13.46 4.20 3.45
C GLU A 43 -13.88 5.46 2.68
N GLU A 44 -12.93 6.24 2.18
CA GLU A 44 -13.21 7.46 1.42
C GLU A 44 -13.46 7.20 -0.07
N ILE A 45 -12.74 6.25 -0.67
CA ILE A 45 -12.70 6.03 -2.12
C ILE A 45 -13.43 4.74 -2.55
N GLY A 46 -13.46 3.73 -1.68
CA GLY A 46 -13.88 2.37 -2.04
C GLY A 46 -12.74 1.52 -2.61
N GLY A 47 -13.10 0.48 -3.36
CA GLY A 47 -12.14 -0.35 -4.09
C GLY A 47 -11.13 -1.12 -3.22
N ILE A 48 -10.00 -1.42 -3.84
CA ILE A 48 -8.84 -2.09 -3.28
C ILE A 48 -7.64 -1.16 -3.49
N ILE A 49 -6.81 -1.02 -2.46
CA ILE A 49 -5.53 -0.32 -2.54
C ILE A 49 -4.42 -1.27 -2.15
N THR A 50 -3.30 -1.23 -2.88
CA THR A 50 -2.13 -2.07 -2.64
C THR A 50 -0.87 -1.21 -2.67
N LEU A 51 -0.05 -1.33 -1.63
CA LEU A 51 1.33 -0.87 -1.62
C LEU A 51 2.25 -2.03 -1.99
N TYR A 52 3.12 -1.81 -2.96
CA TYR A 52 4.03 -2.83 -3.46
C TYR A 52 5.36 -2.20 -3.90
N TYR A 53 6.41 -3.01 -3.92
CA TYR A 53 7.71 -2.63 -4.49
C TYR A 53 7.76 -3.01 -5.97
N ASP A 54 8.07 -2.04 -6.83
CA ASP A 54 8.26 -2.29 -8.25
C ASP A 54 9.59 -3.03 -8.54
N ASP A 55 9.87 -3.27 -9.81
CA ASP A 55 11.05 -4.02 -10.24
C ASP A 55 12.37 -3.25 -9.99
N GLU A 56 12.29 -1.92 -9.80
CA GLU A 56 13.43 -1.07 -9.44
C GLU A 56 13.62 -0.95 -7.93
N GLY A 57 12.68 -1.48 -7.13
CA GLY A 57 12.69 -1.42 -5.67
C GLY A 57 11.98 -0.19 -5.10
N GLY A 58 11.36 0.64 -5.94
CA GLY A 58 10.58 1.80 -5.52
C GLY A 58 9.21 1.41 -4.96
N LEU A 59 8.69 2.21 -4.02
CA LEU A 59 7.39 1.97 -3.42
C LEU A 59 6.27 2.59 -4.29
N SER A 60 5.41 1.70 -4.76
CA SER A 60 4.32 2.01 -5.66
C SER A 60 2.95 1.71 -5.05
N ILE A 61 1.95 2.48 -5.50
CA ILE A 61 0.54 2.32 -5.12
C ILE A 61 -0.23 1.85 -6.36
N ALA A 62 -0.96 0.75 -6.22
CA ALA A 62 -1.98 0.31 -7.17
C ALA A 62 -3.36 0.41 -6.54
N THR A 63 -4.36 0.78 -7.35
CA THR A 63 -5.77 0.75 -6.98
C THR A 63 -6.53 -0.12 -7.97
N ASP A 64 -7.55 -0.80 -7.48
CA ASP A 64 -8.40 -1.69 -8.27
C ASP A 64 -9.84 -1.63 -7.73
N PHE A 65 -10.81 -1.97 -8.54
CA PHE A 65 -12.23 -1.94 -8.18
C PHE A 65 -13.03 -2.94 -9.02
N HIS A 66 -14.18 -3.38 -8.52
CA HIS A 66 -15.05 -4.24 -9.30
C HIS A 66 -15.75 -3.45 -10.40
N GLU A 67 -15.89 -4.03 -11.60
CA GLU A 67 -16.54 -3.35 -12.74
C GLU A 67 -17.98 -2.88 -12.45
N ASP A 68 -18.65 -3.51 -11.49
CA ASP A 68 -20.00 -3.19 -11.03
C ASP A 68 -20.04 -2.25 -9.81
N ASP A 69 -18.88 -1.74 -9.35
CA ASP A 69 -18.80 -0.75 -8.27
C ASP A 69 -19.04 0.68 -8.79
N PHE A 70 -20.31 1.03 -8.95
CA PHE A 70 -20.73 2.38 -9.35
C PHE A 70 -20.46 3.45 -8.28
N LEU A 71 -20.05 3.07 -7.06
CA LEU A 71 -19.75 3.99 -5.97
C LEU A 71 -18.26 4.32 -5.88
N TYR A 72 -17.41 3.62 -6.63
CA TYR A 72 -15.98 3.90 -6.68
C TYR A 72 -15.71 5.26 -7.32
N ASP A 73 -14.98 6.12 -6.60
CA ASP A 73 -14.57 7.44 -7.11
C ASP A 73 -13.21 7.33 -7.81
N GLU A 74 -13.20 7.07 -9.12
CA GLU A 74 -11.98 6.92 -9.91
C GLU A 74 -11.11 8.20 -9.92
N ILE A 75 -11.74 9.37 -10.00
CA ILE A 75 -11.03 10.66 -10.01
C ILE A 75 -10.46 10.94 -8.62
N GLY A 76 -11.28 10.77 -7.58
CA GLY A 76 -10.87 10.91 -6.19
C GLY A 76 -9.76 9.95 -5.81
N SER A 77 -9.79 8.71 -6.33
CA SER A 77 -8.75 7.71 -6.17
C SER A 77 -7.39 8.23 -6.63
N GLY A 78 -7.31 8.75 -7.86
CA GLY A 78 -6.06 9.32 -8.39
C GLY A 78 -5.55 10.51 -7.57
N LEU A 79 -6.45 11.41 -7.16
CA LEU A 79 -6.11 12.56 -6.31
C LEU A 79 -5.60 12.11 -4.93
N LYS A 80 -6.26 11.14 -4.30
CA LYS A 80 -5.92 10.62 -2.98
C LYS A 80 -4.62 9.83 -2.99
N VAL A 81 -4.34 9.08 -4.06
CA VAL A 81 -3.02 8.44 -4.28
C VAL A 81 -1.92 9.49 -4.34
N ASN A 82 -2.12 10.57 -5.10
CA ASN A 82 -1.15 11.65 -5.19
C ASN A 82 -0.96 12.38 -3.84
N GLN A 83 -2.05 12.63 -3.11
CA GLN A 83 -1.99 13.20 -1.76
C GLN A 83 -1.18 12.29 -0.82
N MET A 84 -1.47 10.98 -0.80
CA MET A 84 -0.77 10.01 0.04
C MET A 84 0.73 9.96 -0.25
N ARG A 85 1.13 9.95 -1.53
CA ARG A 85 2.54 10.01 -1.94
C ARG A 85 3.24 11.26 -1.40
N ASN A 86 2.57 12.41 -1.42
CA ASN A 86 3.14 13.66 -0.92
C ASN A 86 3.22 13.70 0.62
N GLU A 87 2.15 13.33 1.31
CA GLU A 87 2.07 13.38 2.78
C GLU A 87 2.95 12.32 3.46
N LYS A 88 3.13 11.16 2.82
CA LYS A 88 3.89 10.02 3.36
C LYS A 88 5.25 9.83 2.68
N ARG A 89 5.76 10.84 1.99
CA ARG A 89 7.03 10.78 1.26
C ARG A 89 8.16 10.24 2.13
N GLU A 90 8.34 10.77 3.34
CA GLU A 90 9.40 10.34 4.26
C GLU A 90 9.24 8.89 4.70
N LEU A 91 8.01 8.43 4.94
CA LEU A 91 7.73 7.03 5.26
C LEU A 91 8.04 6.12 4.07
N PHE A 92 7.71 6.55 2.86
CA PHE A 92 7.95 5.77 1.65
C PHE A 92 9.44 5.63 1.37
N GLU A 93 10.19 6.73 1.47
CA GLU A 93 11.67 6.74 1.38
C GLU A 93 12.29 5.76 2.40
N GLN A 94 11.83 5.77 3.67
CA GLN A 94 12.30 4.82 4.69
C GLN A 94 11.94 3.35 4.39
N LEU A 95 10.77 3.11 3.78
CA LEU A 95 10.34 1.76 3.40
C LEU A 95 11.10 1.22 2.18
N GLU A 96 11.52 2.09 1.26
CA GLU A 96 12.39 1.76 0.14
C GLU A 96 13.78 1.36 0.65
N GLU A 97 14.41 2.17 1.52
CA GLU A 97 15.68 1.85 2.17
C GLU A 97 15.63 0.52 2.94
N TYR A 98 14.54 0.29 3.69
CA TYR A 98 14.31 -0.98 4.40
C TYR A 98 14.27 -2.17 3.42
N TYR A 99 13.59 -2.01 2.29
CA TYR A 99 13.42 -3.08 1.31
C TYR A 99 14.74 -3.43 0.61
N GLU A 100 15.54 -2.43 0.27
CA GLU A 100 16.90 -2.64 -0.25
C GLU A 100 17.74 -3.49 0.72
N LEU A 101 17.77 -3.11 2.01
CA LEU A 101 18.47 -3.87 3.04
C LEU A 101 17.93 -5.30 3.17
N LEU A 102 16.61 -5.47 3.14
CA LEU A 102 15.97 -6.78 3.22
C LEU A 102 16.37 -7.70 2.06
N ILE A 103 16.44 -7.18 0.83
CA ILE A 103 16.89 -7.95 -0.34
C ILE A 103 18.39 -8.25 -0.25
N MET A 104 19.20 -7.30 0.21
CA MET A 104 20.64 -7.53 0.38
C MET A 104 20.95 -8.64 1.38
N MET A 105 20.19 -8.72 2.49
CA MET A 105 20.36 -9.77 3.50
C MET A 105 19.81 -11.15 3.08
N ALA A 106 18.97 -11.20 2.04
CA ALA A 106 18.37 -12.44 1.54
C ALA A 106 19.24 -13.15 0.48
N ARG A 107 20.40 -12.58 0.13
CA ARG A 107 21.42 -13.16 -0.76
C ARG A 107 22.50 -13.86 0.05
#